data_AF-A0A961H4V3-F1
#
_entry.id   AF-A0A961H4V3-F1
#
_cell.length_a   1.000
_cell.length_b   1.000
_cell.length_c   1.000
_cell.angle_alpha   90.00
_cell.angle_beta   90.00
_cell.angle_gamma   90.00
#
_symmetry.space_group_name_H-M   'P 1'
#
loop_
_entity.id
_entity.type
_entity.pdbx_description
1 polymer ?
#
loop_
_entity_poly.entity_id
_entity_poly.type
_entity_poly.pdbx_seq_one_letter_code
_entity_poly.pdbx_strand_id
1 'polypeptide(L)'
;MLEDTIDSAISFRAGALVLKGPRVEVEGASGRLRLLDEALRTRDLAAADTLRSALLADREAGRDAVLDRFCRLVHGLFRRHSGIRIALAPSADLLTTPNANELAWFFDEVAEPSRLGYWHATGVCAIRDFLGLDRASDWMEPREGHIMGAHLSDASGLEAGLLPGAGTVDWGAVRETLSPTVPRILRLAPGTDLPMIREAIRWLEAGR
;
A
#
# COMPACT_ATOMS: atom_id res chain seq x y z
N MET A 1 -17.06 -10.20 8.50
CA MET A 1 -16.46 -9.28 7.50
C MET A 1 -15.27 -9.89 6.78
N LEU A 2 -14.15 -10.25 7.44
CA LEU A 2 -12.99 -10.85 6.75
C LEU A 2 -13.30 -12.27 6.22
N GLU A 3 -13.94 -13.11 7.03
CA GLU A 3 -14.36 -14.46 6.59
C GLU A 3 -15.32 -14.38 5.39
N ASP A 4 -16.35 -13.52 5.45
CA ASP A 4 -17.29 -13.32 4.32
C ASP A 4 -16.57 -12.86 3.04
N THR A 5 -15.52 -12.04 3.19
CA THR A 5 -14.69 -11.58 2.06
C THR A 5 -13.88 -12.74 1.47
N ILE A 6 -13.37 -13.64 2.32
CA ILE A 6 -12.64 -14.84 1.88
C ILE A 6 -13.59 -15.79 1.18
N ASP A 7 -14.77 -16.04 1.73
CA ASP A 7 -15.78 -16.90 1.12
C ASP A 7 -16.20 -16.36 -0.25
N SER A 8 -16.37 -15.04 -0.35
CA SER A 8 -16.60 -14.36 -1.63
C SER A 8 -15.43 -14.54 -2.59
N ALA A 9 -14.19 -14.32 -2.14
CA ALA A 9 -12.99 -14.49 -2.96
C ALA A 9 -12.87 -15.94 -3.50
N ILE A 10 -13.18 -16.94 -2.67
CA ILE A 10 -13.21 -18.34 -3.06
C ILE A 10 -14.32 -18.59 -4.10
N SER A 11 -15.53 -18.08 -3.85
CA SER A 11 -16.68 -18.20 -4.76
C SER A 11 -16.39 -17.60 -6.15
N PHE A 12 -15.76 -16.42 -6.18
CA PHE A 12 -15.34 -15.76 -7.42
C PHE A 12 -14.05 -16.32 -8.03
N ARG A 13 -13.41 -17.31 -7.39
CA ARG A 13 -12.09 -17.84 -7.77
C ARG A 13 -11.06 -16.74 -7.97
N ALA A 14 -11.08 -15.76 -7.06
CA ALA A 14 -10.18 -14.63 -7.10
C ALA A 14 -8.71 -15.10 -7.04
N GLY A 15 -7.86 -14.50 -7.86
CA GLY A 15 -6.45 -14.88 -7.92
C GLY A 15 -5.70 -14.60 -6.61
N ALA A 16 -6.06 -13.52 -5.90
CA ALA A 16 -5.49 -13.17 -4.61
C ALA A 16 -6.47 -12.26 -3.83
N LEU A 17 -6.38 -12.31 -2.50
CA LEU A 17 -7.02 -11.37 -1.60
C LEU A 17 -6.04 -10.24 -1.28
N VAL A 18 -6.39 -9.01 -1.64
CA VAL A 18 -5.56 -7.84 -1.37
C VAL A 18 -5.90 -7.25 -0.01
N LEU A 19 -4.96 -7.26 0.92
CA LEU A 19 -5.14 -6.76 2.29
C LEU A 19 -4.20 -5.60 2.56
N LYS A 20 -4.72 -4.55 3.19
CA LYS A 20 -3.88 -3.62 3.95
C LYS A 20 -3.63 -4.25 5.33
N GLY A 21 -2.41 -4.14 5.83
CA GLY A 21 -2.10 -4.64 7.15
C GLY A 21 -2.75 -3.80 8.27
N PRO A 22 -2.58 -4.21 9.52
CA PRO A 22 -3.26 -3.60 10.65
C PRO A 22 -2.62 -2.27 11.05
N ARG A 23 -3.42 -1.45 11.70
CA ARG A 23 -3.01 -0.16 12.25
C ARG A 23 -2.60 -0.30 13.72
N VAL A 24 -1.56 0.41 14.12
CA VAL A 24 -1.20 0.59 15.53
C VAL A 24 -2.17 1.60 16.16
N GLU A 25 -2.79 1.21 17.25
CA GLU A 25 -3.66 2.10 18.02
C GLU A 25 -2.81 3.07 18.84
N VAL A 26 -3.01 4.36 18.59
CA VAL A 26 -2.31 5.46 19.26
C VAL A 26 -3.36 6.42 19.82
N GLU A 27 -3.21 6.78 21.09
CA GLU A 27 -4.12 7.70 21.76
C GLU A 27 -4.11 9.09 21.08
N GLY A 28 -5.30 9.64 20.84
CA GLY A 28 -5.44 10.94 20.19
C GLY A 28 -4.98 10.98 18.72
N ALA A 29 -4.73 9.83 18.09
CA ALA A 29 -4.17 9.74 16.74
C ALA A 29 -4.98 10.54 15.71
N SER A 30 -6.31 10.45 15.72
CA SER A 30 -7.15 11.16 14.73
C SER A 30 -6.97 12.67 14.79
N GLY A 31 -6.87 13.24 15.99
CA GLY A 31 -6.63 14.67 16.17
C GLY A 31 -5.24 15.08 15.69
N ARG A 32 -4.22 14.27 16.02
CA ARG A 32 -2.82 14.52 15.62
C ARG A 32 -2.60 14.37 14.11
N LEU A 33 -3.25 13.38 13.48
CA LEU A 33 -3.23 13.20 12.03
C LEU A 33 -3.91 14.37 11.31
N ARG A 34 -5.01 14.90 11.86
CA ARG A 34 -5.65 16.12 11.33
C ARG A 34 -4.73 17.32 11.42
N LEU A 35 -4.05 17.52 12.56
CA LEU A 35 -3.08 18.60 12.73
C LEU A 35 -1.87 18.43 11.80
N LEU A 36 -1.44 17.19 11.54
CA LEU A 36 -0.37 16.92 10.58
C LEU A 36 -0.78 17.30 9.16
N ASP A 37 -1.98 16.90 8.71
CA ASP A 37 -2.53 17.30 7.40
C ASP A 37 -2.62 18.83 7.28
N GLU A 38 -3.10 19.50 8.34
CA GLU A 38 -3.17 20.96 8.38
C GLU A 38 -1.79 21.61 8.26
N ALA A 39 -0.79 21.16 9.02
CA ALA A 39 0.58 21.66 8.97
C ALA A 39 1.23 21.45 7.58
N LEU A 40 0.98 20.29 6.94
CA LEU A 40 1.46 20.00 5.59
C LEU A 40 0.83 20.95 4.56
N ARG A 41 -0.47 21.24 4.67
CA ARG A 41 -1.17 22.16 3.76
C ARG A 41 -0.71 23.61 3.92
N THR A 42 -0.47 24.06 5.15
CA THR A 42 0.02 25.42 5.44
C THR A 42 1.53 25.56 5.29
N ARG A 43 2.24 24.47 4.98
CA ARG A 43 3.70 24.39 4.85
C ARG A 43 4.45 24.75 6.14
N ASP A 44 3.83 24.50 7.30
CA ASP A 44 4.53 24.53 8.59
C ASP A 44 5.31 23.23 8.77
N LEU A 45 6.49 23.17 8.15
CA LEU A 45 7.31 21.96 8.12
C LEU A 45 7.82 21.57 9.52
N ALA A 46 8.08 22.54 10.40
CA ALA A 46 8.53 22.26 11.76
C ALA A 46 7.42 21.59 12.60
N ALA A 47 6.19 22.09 12.51
CA ALA A 47 5.05 21.45 13.16
C ALA A 47 4.75 20.07 12.57
N ALA A 48 4.79 19.95 11.23
CA ALA A 48 4.57 18.68 10.54
C ALA A 48 5.61 17.62 10.97
N ASP A 49 6.89 17.97 11.01
CA ASP A 49 7.98 17.08 11.41
C ASP A 49 7.85 16.64 12.87
N THR A 50 7.47 17.57 13.76
CA THR A 50 7.24 17.27 15.18
C THR A 50 6.08 16.28 15.36
N LEU A 51 4.94 16.55 14.72
CA LEU A 51 3.75 15.69 14.80
C LEU A 51 4.02 14.31 14.19
N ARG A 52 4.67 14.27 13.02
CA ARG A 52 5.05 13.03 12.33
C ARG A 52 5.99 12.19 13.20
N SER A 53 7.05 12.78 13.73
CA SER A 53 8.03 12.07 14.57
C SER A 53 7.37 11.50 15.82
N ALA A 54 6.51 12.27 16.48
CA ALA A 54 5.79 11.80 17.65
C ALA A 54 4.83 10.64 17.31
N LEU A 55 4.09 10.73 16.19
CA LEU A 55 3.19 9.64 15.76
C LEU A 55 3.95 8.36 15.41
N LEU A 56 5.12 8.49 14.77
CA LEU A 56 5.97 7.36 14.43
C LEU A 56 6.61 6.72 15.67
N ALA A 57 6.98 7.51 16.68
CA ALA A 57 7.46 6.98 17.95
C ALA A 57 6.37 6.16 18.68
N ASP A 58 5.13 6.65 18.71
CA ASP A 58 4.02 5.92 19.32
C ASP A 58 3.65 4.66 18.52
N ARG A 59 3.68 4.74 17.19
CA ARG A 59 3.54 3.59 16.29
C ARG A 59 4.58 2.53 16.61
N GLU A 60 5.85 2.92 16.73
CA GLU A 60 6.97 2.02 16.99
C GLU A 60 6.79 1.29 18.34
N ALA A 61 6.35 2.00 19.37
CA ALA A 61 6.07 1.41 20.69
C ALA A 61 5.00 0.31 20.66
N GLY A 62 4.03 0.40 19.74
CA GLY A 62 2.97 -0.60 19.57
C GLY A 62 3.18 -1.61 18.43
N ARG A 63 4.24 -1.42 17.62
CA ARG A 63 4.46 -2.15 16.36
C ARG A 63 4.52 -3.65 16.56
N ASP A 64 5.40 -4.13 17.44
CA ASP A 64 5.71 -5.56 17.56
C ASP A 64 4.49 -6.36 17.97
N ALA A 65 3.71 -5.85 18.93
CA ALA A 65 2.47 -6.50 19.36
C ALA A 65 1.42 -6.57 18.25
N VAL A 66 1.37 -5.58 17.36
CA VAL A 66 0.46 -5.53 16.22
C VAL A 66 0.91 -6.49 15.11
N LEU A 67 2.19 -6.48 14.76
CA LEU A 67 2.77 -7.39 13.77
C LEU A 67 2.64 -8.85 14.19
N ASP A 68 2.94 -9.17 15.46
CA ASP A 68 2.81 -10.52 15.99
C ASP A 68 1.36 -11.06 15.93
N ARG A 69 0.37 -10.21 16.25
CA ARG A 69 -1.05 -10.55 16.03
C ARG A 69 -1.36 -10.75 14.54
N PHE A 70 -0.76 -9.95 13.66
CA PHE A 70 -0.97 -10.06 12.22
C PHE A 70 -0.39 -11.36 11.66
N CYS A 71 0.82 -11.75 12.06
CA CYS A 71 1.43 -13.03 11.68
C CYS A 71 0.51 -14.19 12.06
N ARG A 72 0.01 -14.21 13.30
CA ARG A 72 -0.94 -15.23 13.76
C ARG A 72 -2.23 -15.25 12.95
N LEU A 73 -2.77 -14.09 12.59
CA LEU A 73 -3.95 -13.98 11.73
C LEU A 73 -3.67 -14.60 10.36
N VAL A 74 -2.60 -14.16 9.68
CA VAL A 74 -2.24 -14.64 8.34
C VAL A 74 -1.98 -16.15 8.33
N HIS A 75 -1.21 -16.68 9.29
CA HIS A 75 -1.03 -18.14 9.42
C HIS A 75 -2.35 -18.85 9.71
N GLY A 76 -3.19 -18.29 10.58
CA GLY A 76 -4.52 -18.84 10.88
C GLY A 76 -5.40 -18.94 9.63
N LEU A 77 -5.36 -17.92 8.77
CA LEU A 77 -6.03 -17.92 7.47
C LEU A 77 -5.48 -19.02 6.56
N PHE A 78 -4.16 -19.12 6.47
CA PHE A 78 -3.51 -20.13 5.64
C PHE A 78 -3.78 -21.56 6.08
N ARG A 79 -3.94 -21.81 7.39
CA ARG A 79 -4.33 -23.13 7.88
C ARG A 79 -5.79 -23.48 7.59
N ARG A 80 -6.69 -22.51 7.60
CA ARG A 80 -8.13 -22.73 7.41
C ARG A 80 -8.52 -22.77 5.93
N HIS A 81 -7.78 -22.08 5.07
CA HIS A 81 -8.13 -21.86 3.67
C HIS A 81 -6.96 -22.21 2.75
N SER A 82 -6.85 -23.47 2.32
CA SER A 82 -5.69 -23.96 1.54
C SER A 82 -5.56 -23.35 0.13
N GLY A 83 -6.65 -22.82 -0.44
CA GLY A 83 -6.69 -22.28 -1.81
C GLY A 83 -6.46 -20.77 -1.93
N ILE A 84 -6.31 -20.03 -0.83
CA ILE A 84 -6.18 -18.57 -0.90
C ILE A 84 -4.72 -18.15 -1.04
N ARG A 85 -4.52 -17.11 -1.84
CA ARG A 85 -3.31 -16.29 -1.84
C ARG A 85 -3.64 -14.92 -1.27
N ILE A 86 -2.77 -14.37 -0.45
CA ILE A 86 -2.91 -13.05 0.17
C ILE A 86 -1.82 -12.16 -0.40
N ALA A 87 -2.19 -10.95 -0.81
CA ALA A 87 -1.25 -9.93 -1.23
C ALA A 87 -1.35 -8.72 -0.30
N LEU A 88 -0.24 -8.36 0.34
CA LEU A 88 -0.18 -7.20 1.23
C LEU A 88 -0.01 -5.92 0.40
N ALA A 89 -0.85 -4.92 0.65
CA ALA A 89 -0.80 -3.63 -0.01
C ALA A 89 -0.36 -2.53 0.96
N PRO A 90 0.38 -1.51 0.49
CA PRO A 90 0.74 -0.37 1.33
C PRO A 90 -0.50 0.46 1.69
N SER A 91 -0.37 1.23 2.76
CA SER A 91 -1.37 2.18 3.23
C SER A 91 -0.78 3.59 3.29
N ALA A 92 -1.59 4.60 3.00
CA ALA A 92 -1.20 6.00 3.17
C ALA A 92 -1.22 6.43 4.66
N ASP A 93 -1.86 5.64 5.53
CA ASP A 93 -1.88 5.89 6.96
C ASP A 93 -0.53 5.56 7.60
N LEU A 94 0.06 6.54 8.29
CA LEU A 94 1.35 6.45 8.97
C LEU A 94 1.37 5.36 10.04
N LEU A 95 0.22 5.08 10.66
CA LEU A 95 0.14 4.11 11.76
C LEU A 95 -0.13 2.69 11.26
N THR A 96 -0.31 2.49 9.96
CA THR A 96 -0.47 1.16 9.38
C THR A 96 0.88 0.43 9.33
N THR A 97 0.83 -0.86 9.65
CA THR A 97 1.89 -1.84 9.45
C THR A 97 1.42 -2.84 8.38
N PRO A 98 2.32 -3.48 7.62
CA PRO A 98 3.75 -3.19 7.57
C PRO A 98 4.09 -1.93 6.73
N ASN A 99 5.19 -1.25 7.06
CA ASN A 99 5.88 -0.30 6.16
C ASN A 99 6.79 -1.06 5.17
N ALA A 100 7.64 -0.35 4.40
CA ALA A 100 8.49 -1.00 3.41
C ALA A 100 9.46 -2.00 4.08
N ASN A 101 10.18 -1.62 5.13
CA ASN A 101 11.14 -2.51 5.79
C ASN A 101 10.46 -3.69 6.50
N GLU A 102 9.37 -3.43 7.21
CA GLU A 102 8.60 -4.47 7.92
C GLU A 102 7.98 -5.48 6.96
N LEU A 103 7.57 -5.05 5.76
CA LEU A 103 7.02 -5.95 4.77
C LEU A 103 8.11 -6.83 4.16
N ALA A 104 9.35 -6.33 4.03
CA ALA A 104 10.48 -7.14 3.61
C ALA A 104 10.77 -8.22 4.67
N TRP A 105 10.88 -7.83 5.94
CA TRP A 105 10.98 -8.77 7.07
C TRP A 105 9.84 -9.80 7.09
N PHE A 106 8.61 -9.37 6.82
CA PHE A 106 7.45 -10.27 6.78
C PHE A 106 7.57 -11.31 5.65
N PHE A 107 8.20 -10.97 4.53
CA PHE A 107 8.48 -11.94 3.48
C PHE A 107 9.61 -12.90 3.84
N ASP A 108 10.65 -12.43 4.51
CA ASP A 108 11.80 -13.25 4.89
C ASP A 108 11.45 -14.26 5.99
N GLU A 109 10.66 -13.86 6.99
CA GLU A 109 10.44 -14.65 8.21
C GLU A 109 9.09 -15.36 8.28
N VAL A 110 8.06 -14.87 7.58
CA VAL A 110 6.67 -15.31 7.77
C VAL A 110 6.08 -15.95 6.51
N ALA A 111 6.56 -15.56 5.32
CA ALA A 111 5.89 -15.93 4.08
C ALA A 111 5.95 -17.43 3.78
N GLU A 112 4.81 -17.96 3.36
CA GLU A 112 4.77 -19.09 2.43
C GLU A 112 4.85 -18.49 1.01
N PRO A 113 5.99 -18.55 0.29
CA PRO A 113 6.19 -17.78 -0.94
C PRO A 113 5.16 -18.05 -2.04
N SER A 114 4.49 -19.21 -2.01
CA SER A 114 3.43 -19.58 -2.94
C SER A 114 2.08 -18.93 -2.63
N ARG A 115 1.88 -18.39 -1.42
CA ARG A 115 0.57 -17.96 -0.88
C ARG A 115 0.57 -16.57 -0.31
N LEU A 116 1.73 -15.99 -0.04
CA LEU A 116 1.85 -14.61 0.39
C LEU A 116 2.67 -13.82 -0.63
N GLY A 117 2.18 -12.63 -0.99
CA GLY A 117 2.89 -11.73 -1.88
C GLY A 117 2.59 -10.27 -1.61
N TYR A 118 3.06 -9.43 -2.52
CA TYR A 118 2.94 -7.98 -2.47
C TYR A 118 1.97 -7.50 -3.55
N TRP A 119 1.10 -6.55 -3.18
CA TRP A 119 0.27 -5.82 -4.13
C TRP A 119 0.72 -4.37 -4.17
N HIS A 120 1.42 -3.99 -5.23
CA HIS A 120 1.95 -2.65 -5.37
C HIS A 120 0.83 -1.62 -5.48
N ALA A 121 1.03 -0.40 -4.95
CA ALA A 121 0.07 0.69 -5.13
C ALA A 121 0.82 2.00 -5.37
N THR A 122 1.01 2.34 -6.64
CA THR A 122 1.91 3.41 -7.09
C THR A 122 1.64 4.74 -6.41
N GLY A 123 0.38 5.20 -6.42
CA GLY A 123 0.00 6.47 -5.79
C GLY A 123 0.15 6.47 -4.27
N VAL A 124 -0.06 5.32 -3.61
CA VAL A 124 0.15 5.23 -2.15
C VAL A 124 1.63 5.28 -1.82
N CYS A 125 2.48 4.58 -2.57
CA CYS A 125 3.93 4.65 -2.41
C CYS A 125 4.45 6.08 -2.62
N ALA A 126 3.96 6.80 -3.63
CA ALA A 126 4.32 8.21 -3.85
C ALA A 126 3.89 9.13 -2.69
N ILE A 127 2.70 8.92 -2.11
CA ILE A 127 2.26 9.68 -0.92
C ILE A 127 3.15 9.39 0.28
N ARG A 128 3.54 8.13 0.49
CA ARG A 128 4.44 7.75 1.59
C ARG A 128 5.82 8.39 1.43
N ASP A 129 6.33 8.47 0.21
CA ASP A 129 7.58 9.15 -0.12
C ASP A 129 7.49 10.65 0.14
N PHE A 130 6.41 11.29 -0.34
CA PHE A 130 6.13 12.71 -0.06
C PHE A 130 6.05 13.02 1.44
N LEU A 131 5.49 12.10 2.24
CA LEU A 131 5.42 12.20 3.69
C LEU A 131 6.74 11.91 4.41
N GLY A 132 7.80 11.52 3.69
CA GLY A 132 9.10 11.16 4.25
C GLY A 132 9.06 9.89 5.11
N LEU A 133 8.18 8.93 4.78
CA LEU A 133 8.02 7.69 5.54
C LEU A 133 8.92 6.58 5.02
N ASP A 134 8.72 6.18 3.77
CA ASP A 134 9.55 5.22 3.04
C ASP A 134 9.68 5.75 1.61
N ARG A 135 10.83 5.53 0.96
CA ARG A 135 10.97 5.92 -0.45
C ARG A 135 10.10 5.01 -1.31
N ALA A 136 9.62 5.51 -2.44
CA ALA A 136 8.83 4.69 -3.36
C ALA A 136 9.64 3.47 -3.88
N SER A 137 10.95 3.62 -4.04
CA SER A 137 11.89 2.56 -4.43
C SER A 137 11.97 1.41 -3.42
N ASP A 138 11.88 1.71 -2.13
CA ASP A 138 11.99 0.71 -1.05
C ASP A 138 10.85 -0.33 -1.12
N TRP A 139 9.74 0.03 -1.76
CA TRP A 139 8.62 -0.87 -1.98
C TRP A 139 8.82 -1.85 -3.13
N MET A 140 9.78 -1.59 -4.02
CA MET A 140 10.01 -2.32 -5.26
C MET A 140 11.25 -3.24 -5.18
N GLU A 141 12.36 -2.78 -4.59
CA GLU A 141 13.66 -3.49 -4.61
C GLU A 141 13.65 -4.92 -4.05
N PRO A 142 13.01 -5.25 -2.91
CA PRO A 142 13.11 -6.61 -2.36
C PRO A 142 12.16 -7.63 -3.00
N ARG A 143 11.37 -7.26 -4.03
CA ARG A 143 10.02 -7.88 -4.21
C ARG A 143 9.62 -8.28 -5.61
N GLU A 144 10.47 -8.14 -6.62
CA GLU A 144 10.11 -8.48 -8.01
C GLU A 144 9.52 -9.90 -8.14
N GLY A 145 10.00 -10.86 -7.34
CA GLY A 145 9.47 -12.24 -7.30
C GLY A 145 8.16 -12.44 -6.51
N HIS A 146 7.74 -11.47 -5.71
CA HIS A 146 6.57 -11.54 -4.83
C HIS A 146 5.40 -10.64 -5.27
N ILE A 147 5.58 -9.80 -6.30
CA ILE A 147 4.51 -8.93 -6.80
C ILE A 147 3.41 -9.78 -7.44
N MET A 148 2.24 -9.77 -6.81
CA MET A 148 1.04 -10.48 -7.30
C MET A 148 0.13 -9.59 -8.14
N GLY A 149 0.37 -8.28 -8.17
CA GLY A 149 -0.43 -7.30 -8.90
C GLY A 149 -0.14 -5.87 -8.46
N ALA A 150 -0.79 -4.93 -9.13
CA ALA A 150 -0.65 -3.51 -8.82
C ALA A 150 -1.98 -2.73 -8.92
N HIS A 151 -2.18 -1.82 -7.99
CA HIS A 151 -3.09 -0.69 -8.15
C HIS A 151 -2.33 0.48 -8.76
N LEU A 152 -2.76 0.90 -9.93
CA LEU A 152 -2.16 1.98 -10.69
C LEU A 152 -2.97 3.25 -10.49
N SER A 153 -2.28 4.26 -9.99
CA SER A 153 -2.72 5.65 -9.97
C SER A 153 -1.52 6.54 -9.73
N ASP A 154 -1.65 7.79 -10.11
CA ASP A 154 -0.68 8.81 -9.74
C ASP A 154 -1.08 9.50 -8.44
N ALA A 155 -0.16 10.28 -7.90
CA ALA A 155 -0.39 11.10 -6.73
C ALA A 155 0.45 12.38 -6.79
N SER A 156 -0.01 13.42 -6.12
CA SER A 156 0.72 14.68 -5.98
C SER A 156 0.52 15.23 -4.57
N GLY A 157 1.59 15.31 -3.79
CA GLY A 157 1.49 15.63 -2.36
C GLY A 157 0.65 14.59 -1.62
N LEU A 158 -0.49 15.03 -1.06
CA LEU A 158 -1.46 14.16 -0.38
C LEU A 158 -2.64 13.74 -1.28
N GLU A 159 -2.70 14.26 -2.51
CA GLU A 159 -3.76 13.93 -3.45
C GLU A 159 -3.52 12.56 -4.08
N ALA A 160 -4.46 11.64 -3.87
CA ALA A 160 -4.39 10.27 -4.32
C ALA A 160 -5.36 10.00 -5.49
N GLY A 161 -5.06 8.97 -6.29
CA GLY A 161 -6.00 8.49 -7.31
C GLY A 161 -6.02 9.35 -8.57
N LEU A 162 -4.96 10.11 -8.81
CA LEU A 162 -4.77 10.84 -10.06
C LEU A 162 -4.57 9.86 -11.22
N LEU A 163 -4.80 10.34 -12.43
CA LEU A 163 -4.51 9.56 -13.63
C LEU A 163 -2.99 9.37 -13.77
N PRO A 164 -2.52 8.18 -14.19
CA PRO A 164 -1.12 7.95 -14.53
C PRO A 164 -0.52 9.06 -15.41
N GLY A 165 0.60 9.63 -14.96
CA GLY A 165 1.32 10.71 -15.64
C GLY A 165 0.89 12.13 -15.20
N ALA A 166 -0.14 12.26 -14.36
CA ALA A 166 -0.62 13.55 -13.87
C ALA A 166 0.01 14.01 -12.54
N GLY A 167 0.87 13.18 -11.93
CA GLY A 167 1.46 13.44 -10.63
C GLY A 167 2.97 13.21 -10.62
N THR A 168 3.48 12.70 -9.50
CA THR A 168 4.91 12.55 -9.23
C THR A 168 5.39 11.10 -9.21
N VAL A 169 4.53 10.13 -9.56
CA VAL A 169 4.96 8.72 -9.66
C VAL A 169 5.99 8.56 -10.78
N ASP A 170 7.12 7.90 -10.47
CA ASP A 170 8.10 7.49 -11.47
C ASP A 170 7.59 6.29 -12.28
N TRP A 171 6.88 6.57 -13.37
CA TRP A 171 6.35 5.53 -14.25
C TRP A 171 7.43 4.80 -15.04
N GLY A 172 8.65 5.34 -15.17
CA GLY A 172 9.78 4.63 -15.75
C GLY A 172 10.15 3.44 -14.87
N ALA A 173 10.42 3.70 -13.60
CA ALA A 173 10.74 2.66 -12.61
C ALA A 173 9.59 1.63 -12.46
N VAL A 174 8.33 2.09 -12.48
CA VAL A 174 7.16 1.19 -12.42
C VAL A 174 7.11 0.24 -13.61
N ARG A 175 7.44 0.71 -14.83
CA ARG A 175 7.45 -0.11 -16.05
C ARG A 175 8.57 -1.13 -16.04
N GLU A 176 9.75 -0.75 -15.54
CA GLU A 176 10.91 -1.63 -15.41
C GLU A 176 10.67 -2.74 -14.38
N THR A 177 10.01 -2.42 -13.27
CA THR A 177 9.81 -3.36 -12.15
C THR A 177 8.59 -4.29 -12.37
N LEU A 178 7.46 -3.76 -12.85
CA LEU A 178 6.22 -4.54 -12.92
C LEU A 178 6.22 -5.46 -14.13
N SER A 179 6.32 -6.77 -13.85
CA SER A 179 6.14 -7.81 -14.86
C SER A 179 4.90 -7.57 -15.74
N PRO A 180 4.97 -7.81 -17.07
CA PRO A 180 3.82 -7.69 -17.96
C PRO A 180 2.70 -8.69 -17.66
N THR A 181 2.99 -9.76 -16.90
CA THR A 181 2.03 -10.83 -16.59
C THR A 181 1.23 -10.59 -15.31
N VAL A 182 1.64 -9.64 -14.45
CA VAL A 182 0.90 -9.36 -13.23
C VAL A 182 -0.35 -8.51 -13.51
N PRO A 183 -1.48 -8.74 -12.81
CA PRO A 183 -2.68 -7.94 -12.97
C PRO A 183 -2.44 -6.48 -12.56
N ARG A 184 -2.98 -5.56 -13.38
CA ARG A 184 -2.87 -4.10 -13.20
C ARG A 184 -4.28 -3.51 -13.14
N ILE A 185 -4.60 -2.82 -12.07
CA ILE A 185 -5.94 -2.27 -11.80
C ILE A 185 -5.82 -0.77 -11.59
N LEU A 186 -6.53 0.04 -12.40
CA LEU A 186 -6.61 1.47 -12.15
C LEU A 186 -7.43 1.75 -10.88
N ARG A 187 -6.87 2.54 -9.95
CA ARG A 187 -7.55 2.96 -8.71
C ARG A 187 -7.58 4.49 -8.64
N LEU A 188 -8.60 5.05 -9.24
CA LEU A 188 -8.72 6.49 -9.45
C LEU A 188 -9.69 7.13 -8.45
N ALA A 189 -9.59 8.45 -8.30
CA ALA A 189 -10.52 9.22 -7.49
C ALA A 189 -11.96 9.11 -8.07
N PRO A 190 -13.00 9.14 -7.21
CA PRO A 190 -14.39 9.17 -7.67
C PRO A 190 -14.64 10.35 -8.62
N GLY A 191 -15.43 10.11 -9.67
CA GLY A 191 -15.77 11.15 -10.64
C GLY A 191 -14.73 11.42 -11.73
N THR A 192 -13.67 10.60 -11.82
CA THR A 192 -12.70 10.70 -12.92
C THR A 192 -13.39 10.44 -14.28
N ASP A 193 -13.16 11.32 -15.24
CA ASP A 193 -13.86 11.31 -16.53
C ASP A 193 -13.44 10.13 -17.44
N LEU A 194 -14.42 9.45 -18.05
CA LEU A 194 -14.21 8.20 -18.78
C LEU A 194 -13.30 8.35 -20.03
N PRO A 195 -13.45 9.39 -20.87
CA PRO A 195 -12.47 9.73 -21.90
C PRO A 195 -11.03 9.82 -21.38
N MET A 196 -10.80 10.49 -20.25
CA MET A 196 -9.47 10.62 -19.66
C MET A 196 -8.94 9.26 -19.15
N ILE A 197 -9.81 8.43 -18.56
CA ILE A 197 -9.45 7.06 -18.16
C ILE A 197 -8.98 6.26 -19.38
N ARG A 198 -9.69 6.35 -20.50
CA ARG A 198 -9.32 5.65 -21.74
C ARG A 198 -7.98 6.13 -22.30
N GLU A 199 -7.71 7.43 -22.22
CA GLU A 199 -6.42 7.99 -22.63
C GLU A 199 -5.28 7.49 -21.74
N ALA A 200 -5.48 7.49 -20.42
CA ALA A 200 -4.49 6.96 -19.48
C ALA A 200 -4.20 5.46 -19.70
N ILE A 201 -5.22 4.65 -20.04
CA ILE A 201 -5.01 3.24 -20.41
C ILE A 201 -4.12 3.14 -21.64
N ARG A 202 -4.39 3.90 -22.71
CA ARG A 202 -3.55 3.89 -23.92
C ARG A 202 -2.12 4.32 -23.61
N TRP A 203 -1.95 5.34 -22.78
CA TRP A 203 -0.63 5.81 -22.36
C TRP A 203 0.14 4.75 -21.56
N LEU A 204 -0.53 4.01 -20.68
CA LEU A 204 0.05 2.87 -19.95
C LEU A 204 0.41 1.70 -20.87
N GLU A 205 -0.35 1.46 -21.93
CA GLU A 205 -0.10 0.40 -22.90
C GLU A 205 1.02 0.75 -23.89
N ALA A 206 1.09 2.00 -24.34
CA ALA A 206 2.10 2.48 -25.28
C ALA A 206 3.52 2.53 -24.69
N GLY A 207 3.62 2.56 -23.36
CA GLY A 207 4.90 2.53 -22.64
C GLY A 207 5.38 1.15 -22.21
N ARG A 208 4.77 0.07 -22.73
CA ARG A 208 5.25 -1.30 -22.54
C ARG A 208 6.31 -1.69 -23.57
#